data_AF-W6LH80-F1
#
_entry.id   AF-W6LH80-F1
#
_cell.length_a   1.000
_cell.length_b   1.000
_cell.length_c   1.000
_cell.angle_alpha   90.00
_cell.angle_beta   90.00
_cell.angle_gamma   90.00
#
_symmetry.space_group_name_H-M   'P 1'
#
loop_
_entity.id
_entity.type
_entity.pdbx_description
1 polymer ?
#
loop_
_entity_poly.entity_id
_entity_poly.type
_entity_poly.pdbx_seq_one_letter_code
_entity_poly.pdbx_strand_id
1 'polypeptide(L)'
;MSFAPNLEKLVGTSICEKLLRKCGGLMGIVRLNDNSLRHLGLKEFDNEEDAARARQLMCGFLVDAPIFVKHFGDTEVRADCLKAARKALTLLSRKCVLTVKTDLSGGSPDGTMGAAELEKLEAAFERLLKEGKVSAVDTQALPVPEVHKRGEPPKQRRGGVKEYKKRESQKDASGVLERAFSRIKMGVSEELQREERLQSAELRAAFLKEQEKQLERESRKRQRTNQNNSDDEYGDLFGITL
;
A
#
# COMPACT_ATOMS: atom_id res chain seq x y z
N MET A 1 10.03 -42.17 2.60
CA MET A 1 11.04 -41.28 2.01
C MET A 1 10.40 -39.94 1.80
N SER A 2 10.94 -38.86 2.38
CA SER A 2 10.46 -37.52 2.10
C SER A 2 10.90 -37.13 0.70
N PHE A 3 9.93 -36.82 -0.17
CA PHE A 3 10.21 -36.39 -1.54
C PHE A 3 10.71 -34.94 -1.61
N ALA A 4 10.53 -34.15 -0.54
CA ALA A 4 10.80 -32.72 -0.49
C ALA A 4 11.28 -32.27 0.90
N PRO A 5 12.51 -32.64 1.30
CA PRO A 5 12.99 -32.43 2.66
C PRO A 5 13.10 -30.94 3.04
N ASN A 6 13.50 -30.06 2.12
CA ASN A 6 13.61 -28.63 2.45
C ASN A 6 12.23 -27.97 2.58
N LEU A 7 11.29 -28.28 1.69
CA LEU A 7 9.93 -27.75 1.77
C LEU A 7 9.21 -28.24 3.04
N GLU A 8 9.38 -29.52 3.39
CA GLU A 8 8.80 -30.10 4.61
C GLU A 8 9.32 -29.43 5.87
N LYS A 9 10.62 -29.12 5.94
CA LYS A 9 11.18 -28.37 7.07
C LYS A 9 10.63 -26.96 7.19
N LEU A 10 10.27 -26.31 6.08
CA LEU A 10 9.82 -24.91 6.07
C LEU A 10 8.32 -24.76 6.40
N VAL A 11 7.46 -25.63 5.84
CA VAL A 11 5.99 -25.51 5.93
C VAL A 11 5.37 -26.62 6.80
N GLY A 12 6.12 -27.67 7.13
CA GLY A 12 5.61 -28.85 7.83
C GLY A 12 5.06 -29.92 6.87
N THR A 13 5.02 -31.17 7.36
CA THR A 13 4.67 -32.36 6.58
C THR A 13 3.25 -32.31 6.01
N SER A 14 2.27 -31.97 6.83
CA SER A 14 0.84 -31.98 6.45
C SER A 14 0.55 -31.04 5.27
N ILE A 15 1.14 -29.85 5.26
CA ILE A 15 0.90 -28.85 4.22
C ILE A 15 1.76 -29.13 2.99
N CYS A 16 2.99 -29.63 3.19
CA CYS A 16 3.81 -30.13 2.10
C CYS A 16 3.04 -31.17 1.27
N GLU A 17 2.39 -32.14 1.93
CA GLU A 17 1.54 -33.14 1.28
C GLU A 17 0.34 -32.51 0.56
N LYS A 18 -0.39 -31.57 1.18
CA LYS A 18 -1.50 -30.83 0.53
C LYS A 18 -1.05 -30.11 -0.74
N LEU A 19 0.09 -29.41 -0.68
CA LEU A 19 0.67 -28.69 -1.81
C LEU A 19 1.08 -29.65 -2.94
N LEU A 20 1.77 -30.75 -2.59
CA LEU A 20 2.19 -31.76 -3.57
C LEU A 20 1.00 -32.46 -4.21
N ARG A 21 -0.02 -32.82 -3.43
CA ARG A 21 -1.24 -33.45 -3.92
C ARG A 21 -1.98 -32.55 -4.89
N LYS A 22 -2.10 -31.25 -4.58
CA LYS A 22 -2.81 -30.29 -5.43
C LYS A 22 -2.07 -29.98 -6.74
N CYS A 23 -0.74 -29.88 -6.67
CA CYS A 23 0.09 -29.54 -7.82
C CYS A 23 0.49 -30.75 -8.68
N GLY A 24 0.25 -31.98 -8.23
CA GLY A 24 0.70 -33.20 -8.91
C GLY A 24 2.21 -33.43 -8.78
N GLY A 25 2.81 -33.00 -7.67
CA GLY A 25 4.24 -33.17 -7.35
C GLY A 25 5.08 -31.90 -7.45
N LEU A 26 6.39 -32.04 -7.25
CA LEU A 26 7.34 -30.92 -7.16
C LEU A 26 7.42 -30.10 -8.45
N MET A 27 7.41 -30.76 -9.60
CA MET A 27 7.43 -30.09 -10.90
C MET A 27 6.23 -29.17 -11.12
N GLY A 28 5.07 -29.54 -10.57
CA GLY A 28 3.89 -28.68 -10.60
C GLY A 28 4.09 -27.41 -9.79
N ILE A 29 4.67 -27.52 -8.59
CA ILE A 29 4.93 -26.38 -7.71
C ILE A 29 5.98 -25.44 -8.34
N VAL A 30 7.05 -25.95 -8.94
CA VAL A 30 8.11 -25.12 -9.56
C VAL A 30 7.60 -24.26 -10.71
N ARG A 31 6.57 -24.72 -11.44
CA ARG A 31 5.94 -23.97 -12.53
C ARG A 31 5.08 -22.81 -12.04
N LEU A 32 4.62 -22.86 -10.79
CA LEU A 32 3.85 -21.77 -10.19
C LEU A 32 4.77 -20.59 -9.86
N ASN A 33 4.23 -19.39 -9.97
CA ASN A 33 4.85 -18.21 -9.35
C ASN A 33 4.50 -18.17 -7.85
N ASP A 34 5.21 -17.32 -7.12
CA ASP A 34 5.05 -17.12 -5.67
C ASP A 34 3.64 -16.64 -5.28
N ASN A 35 3.00 -15.83 -6.13
CA ASN A 35 1.63 -15.36 -5.87
C ASN A 35 0.58 -16.48 -6.08
N SER A 36 0.68 -17.25 -7.15
CA SER A 36 -0.20 -18.38 -7.45
C SER A 36 -0.06 -19.48 -6.39
N LEU A 37 1.17 -19.74 -5.91
CA LEU A 37 1.39 -20.68 -4.81
C LEU A 37 0.70 -20.22 -3.52
N ARG A 38 0.72 -18.91 -3.23
CA ARG A 38 0.01 -18.33 -2.08
C ARG A 38 -1.50 -18.55 -2.16
N HIS A 39 -2.10 -18.41 -3.34
CA HIS A 39 -3.55 -18.59 -3.54
C HIS A 39 -3.98 -20.05 -3.69
N LEU A 40 -3.04 -21.01 -3.65
CA LEU A 40 -3.35 -22.42 -3.83
C LEU A 40 -4.17 -22.96 -2.65
N GLY A 41 -5.32 -23.57 -2.95
CA GLY A 41 -6.21 -24.14 -1.94
C GLY A 41 -7.24 -23.16 -1.35
N LEU A 42 -7.39 -21.95 -1.91
CA LEU A 42 -8.31 -20.93 -1.38
C LEU A 42 -9.79 -21.38 -1.32
N LYS A 43 -10.18 -22.36 -2.14
CA LYS A 43 -11.56 -22.88 -2.21
C LYS A 43 -11.73 -24.26 -1.54
N GLU A 44 -10.69 -24.78 -0.90
CA GLU A 44 -10.63 -26.16 -0.39
C GLU A 44 -10.72 -26.21 1.14
N PHE A 45 -11.37 -25.21 1.73
CA PHE A 45 -11.67 -25.17 3.17
C PHE A 45 -13.08 -25.68 3.40
N ASP A 46 -13.23 -26.66 4.29
CA ASP A 46 -14.51 -27.27 4.62
C ASP A 46 -15.36 -26.37 5.55
N ASN A 47 -14.70 -25.58 6.41
CA ASN A 47 -15.36 -24.68 7.36
C ASN A 47 -15.51 -23.27 6.78
N GLU A 48 -16.64 -22.63 7.06
CA GLU A 48 -16.91 -21.25 6.62
C GLU A 48 -15.97 -20.23 7.25
N GLU A 49 -15.61 -20.42 8.53
CA GLU A 49 -14.67 -19.55 9.27
C GLU A 49 -13.27 -19.59 8.65
N ASP A 50 -12.77 -20.79 8.34
CA ASP A 50 -11.48 -20.98 7.67
C ASP A 50 -11.48 -20.37 6.27
N ALA A 51 -12.58 -20.54 5.53
CA ALA A 51 -12.74 -19.93 4.21
C ALA A 51 -12.77 -18.39 4.29
N ALA A 52 -13.42 -17.82 5.31
CA ALA A 52 -13.42 -16.37 5.55
C ALA A 52 -12.02 -15.85 5.91
N ARG A 53 -11.30 -16.53 6.80
CA ARG A 53 -9.91 -16.25 7.17
C ARG A 53 -8.98 -16.28 5.96
N ALA A 54 -9.09 -17.32 5.14
CA ALA A 54 -8.31 -17.51 3.92
C ALA A 54 -8.57 -16.38 2.89
N ARG A 55 -9.83 -15.97 2.71
CA ARG A 55 -10.20 -14.80 1.89
C ARG A 55 -9.64 -13.51 2.47
N GLN A 56 -9.75 -13.29 3.77
CA GLN A 56 -9.22 -12.10 4.42
C GLN A 56 -7.69 -12.00 4.26
N LEU A 57 -6.98 -13.13 4.35
CA LEU A 57 -5.55 -13.21 4.17
C LEU A 57 -5.10 -13.31 2.71
N MET A 58 -6.04 -13.50 1.77
CA MET A 58 -5.77 -13.72 0.35
C MET A 58 -4.75 -14.85 0.17
N CYS A 59 -4.98 -15.98 0.85
CA CYS A 59 -4.05 -17.11 0.87
C CYS A 59 -4.80 -18.42 1.17
N GLY A 60 -4.36 -19.53 0.57
CA GLY A 60 -4.92 -20.86 0.80
C GLY A 60 -4.11 -21.66 1.82
N PHE A 61 -3.59 -22.83 1.44
CA PHE A 61 -3.01 -23.81 2.39
C PHE A 61 -1.84 -23.30 3.25
N LEU A 62 -1.14 -22.24 2.81
CA LEU A 62 -0.04 -21.67 3.59
C LEU A 62 -0.50 -20.93 4.85
N VAL A 63 -1.80 -20.64 5.00
CA VAL A 63 -2.37 -20.06 6.21
C VAL A 63 -2.22 -21.02 7.40
N ASP A 64 -2.33 -22.32 7.17
CA ASP A 64 -2.23 -23.32 8.24
C ASP A 64 -0.76 -23.65 8.61
N ALA A 65 0.21 -23.00 7.97
CA ALA A 65 1.63 -23.30 8.16
C ALA A 65 2.04 -23.11 9.63
N PRO A 66 2.75 -24.07 10.26
CA PRO A 66 3.13 -23.97 11.67
C PRO A 66 3.86 -22.67 12.01
N ILE A 67 4.75 -22.21 11.11
CA ILE A 67 5.46 -20.94 11.25
C ILE A 67 4.51 -19.74 11.22
N PHE A 68 3.48 -19.76 10.38
CA PHE A 68 2.50 -18.67 10.29
C PHE A 68 1.61 -18.66 11.53
N VAL A 69 1.05 -19.83 11.88
CA VAL A 69 0.18 -20.01 13.06
C VAL A 69 0.91 -19.62 14.35
N LYS A 70 2.20 -19.97 14.49
CA LYS A 70 3.03 -19.59 15.63
C LYS A 70 3.11 -18.07 15.85
N HIS A 71 3.12 -17.26 14.80
CA HIS A 71 3.30 -15.81 14.89
C HIS A 71 1.99 -15.02 14.80
N PHE A 72 1.01 -15.48 14.02
CA PHE A 72 -0.22 -14.73 13.73
C PHE A 72 -1.48 -15.37 14.32
N GLY A 73 -1.38 -16.56 14.92
CA GLY A 73 -2.50 -17.31 15.50
C GLY A 73 -3.24 -18.19 14.49
N ASP A 74 -4.10 -19.07 15.00
CA ASP A 74 -4.88 -20.02 14.20
C ASP A 74 -6.28 -19.46 13.86
N THR A 75 -6.99 -18.83 14.79
CA THR A 75 -8.40 -18.45 14.60
C THR A 75 -8.60 -17.16 13.80
N GLU A 76 -8.26 -16.01 14.38
CA GLU A 76 -8.50 -14.71 13.75
C GLU A 76 -7.24 -13.84 13.80
N VAL A 77 -6.87 -13.30 12.64
CA VAL A 77 -5.77 -12.34 12.56
C VAL A 77 -6.29 -10.97 12.94
N ARG A 78 -5.73 -10.42 14.03
CA ARG A 78 -6.03 -9.06 14.50
C ARG A 78 -5.96 -8.05 13.35
N ALA A 79 -6.93 -7.13 13.30
CA ALA A 79 -7.03 -6.12 12.24
C ALA A 79 -5.74 -5.30 12.06
N ASP A 80 -5.06 -4.96 13.17
CA ASP A 80 -3.79 -4.23 13.18
C ASP A 80 -2.65 -5.03 12.51
N CYS A 81 -2.67 -6.35 12.66
CA CYS A 81 -1.67 -7.27 12.16
C CYS A 81 -1.99 -7.78 10.75
N LEU A 82 -3.18 -7.50 10.20
CA LEU A 82 -3.61 -8.04 8.91
C LEU A 82 -2.64 -7.72 7.76
N LYS A 83 -2.13 -6.48 7.72
CA LYS A 83 -1.14 -6.07 6.71
C LYS A 83 0.19 -6.81 6.89
N ALA A 84 0.61 -7.05 8.14
CA ALA A 84 1.83 -7.80 8.44
C ALA A 84 1.67 -9.27 8.06
N ALA A 85 0.55 -9.89 8.42
CA ALA A 85 0.21 -11.27 8.06
C ALA A 85 0.20 -11.49 6.54
N ARG A 86 -0.43 -10.58 5.79
CA ARG A 86 -0.42 -10.67 4.31
C ARG A 86 1.00 -10.56 3.74
N LYS A 87 1.89 -9.77 4.33
CA LYS A 87 3.30 -9.69 3.89
C LYS A 87 4.08 -10.95 4.26
N ALA A 88 3.85 -11.48 5.46
CA ALA A 88 4.46 -12.71 5.93
C ALA A 88 4.14 -13.89 4.98
N LEU A 89 2.89 -14.01 4.54
CA LEU A 89 2.47 -15.04 3.58
C LEU A 89 3.12 -14.87 2.20
N THR A 90 3.34 -13.64 1.71
CA THR A 90 4.12 -13.41 0.48
C THR A 90 5.56 -13.85 0.64
N LEU A 91 6.18 -13.54 1.79
CA LEU A 91 7.56 -13.95 2.06
C LEU A 91 7.64 -15.48 2.14
N LEU A 92 6.71 -16.12 2.85
CA LEU A 92 6.62 -17.56 2.97
C LEU A 92 6.49 -18.23 1.60
N SER A 93 5.53 -17.80 0.76
CA SER A 93 5.34 -18.40 -0.56
C SER A 93 6.57 -18.27 -1.45
N ARG A 94 7.26 -17.13 -1.39
CA ARG A 94 8.52 -16.92 -2.11
C ARG A 94 9.62 -17.87 -1.63
N LYS A 95 9.73 -18.12 -0.32
CA LYS A 95 10.69 -19.08 0.23
C LYS A 95 10.33 -20.52 -0.13
N CYS A 96 9.04 -20.88 -0.11
CA CYS A 96 8.57 -22.19 -0.56
C CYS A 96 9.00 -22.50 -2.01
N VAL A 97 8.84 -21.53 -2.94
CA VAL A 97 9.28 -21.73 -4.33
C VAL A 97 10.80 -21.95 -4.42
N LEU A 98 11.59 -21.25 -3.61
CA LEU A 98 13.04 -21.44 -3.57
C LEU A 98 13.42 -22.82 -3.03
N THR A 99 12.82 -23.27 -1.93
CA THR A 99 13.06 -24.61 -1.35
C THR A 99 12.63 -25.73 -2.28
N VAL A 100 11.52 -25.57 -3.01
CA VAL A 100 11.08 -26.58 -3.98
C VAL A 100 12.08 -26.70 -5.12
N LYS A 101 12.65 -25.58 -5.60
CA LYS A 101 13.65 -25.59 -6.67
C LYS A 101 14.93 -26.29 -6.22
N THR A 102 15.35 -26.13 -4.96
CA THR A 102 16.52 -26.83 -4.44
C THR A 102 16.26 -28.32 -4.22
N ASP A 103 15.06 -28.68 -3.74
CA ASP A 103 14.63 -30.08 -3.63
C ASP A 103 14.63 -30.76 -5.01
N LEU A 104 14.13 -30.06 -6.04
CA LEU A 104 14.12 -30.56 -7.41
C LEU A 104 15.54 -30.76 -7.97
N SER A 105 16.49 -29.89 -7.63
CA SER A 105 17.89 -30.04 -8.04
C SER A 105 18.66 -31.09 -7.22
N GLY A 106 18.03 -31.70 -6.21
CA GLY A 106 18.69 -32.61 -5.27
C GLY A 106 19.69 -31.92 -4.35
N GLY A 107 19.56 -30.60 -4.16
CA GLY A 107 20.42 -29.82 -3.29
C GLY A 107 19.96 -29.90 -1.84
N SER A 108 20.90 -30.11 -0.90
CA SER A 108 20.60 -30.24 0.54
C SER A 108 19.55 -31.33 0.83
N PRO A 109 19.87 -32.61 0.60
CA PRO A 109 18.96 -33.73 0.89
C PRO A 109 18.63 -33.87 2.38
N ASP A 110 19.49 -33.34 3.25
CA ASP A 110 19.31 -33.34 4.70
C ASP A 110 18.29 -32.29 5.20
N GLY A 111 17.80 -31.40 4.31
CA GLY A 111 16.86 -30.34 4.66
C GLY A 111 17.50 -29.12 5.34
N THR A 112 18.84 -29.01 5.32
CA THR A 112 19.59 -27.95 6.00
C THR A 112 19.26 -26.56 5.45
N MET A 113 18.99 -26.46 4.15
CA MET A 113 18.62 -25.19 3.52
C MET A 113 17.22 -24.74 3.96
N GLY A 114 16.25 -25.67 4.01
CA GLY A 114 14.91 -25.40 4.52
C GLY A 114 14.93 -24.89 5.97
N ALA A 115 15.75 -25.50 6.83
CA ALA A 115 15.94 -25.05 8.21
C ALA A 115 16.55 -23.64 8.32
N ALA A 116 17.56 -23.34 7.50
CA ALA A 116 18.17 -22.01 7.48
C ALA A 116 17.21 -20.92 6.96
N GLU A 117 16.33 -21.25 6.01
CA GLU A 117 15.31 -20.30 5.53
C GLU A 117 14.16 -20.13 6.52
N LEU A 118 13.83 -21.17 7.30
CA LEU A 118 12.88 -21.07 8.40
C LEU A 118 13.35 -20.04 9.44
N GLU A 119 14.61 -20.12 9.89
CA GLU A 119 15.17 -19.17 10.86
C GLU A 119 15.11 -17.71 10.35
N LYS A 120 15.43 -17.51 9.06
CA LYS A 120 15.31 -16.18 8.41
C LYS A 120 13.85 -15.70 8.37
N LEU A 121 12.89 -16.58 8.16
CA LEU A 121 11.47 -16.25 8.16
C LEU A 121 10.98 -15.90 9.56
N GLU A 122 11.37 -16.65 10.59
CA GLU A 122 11.05 -16.34 11.99
C GLU A 122 11.56 -14.94 12.35
N ALA A 123 12.82 -14.64 12.05
CA ALA A 123 13.39 -13.31 12.27
C ALA A 123 12.65 -12.21 11.48
N ALA A 124 12.18 -12.50 10.26
CA ALA A 124 11.41 -11.54 9.47
C ALA A 124 10.00 -11.33 10.03
N PHE A 125 9.33 -12.39 10.52
CA PHE A 125 7.99 -12.32 11.09
C PHE A 125 7.99 -11.56 12.41
N GLU A 126 9.01 -11.78 13.24
CA GLU A 126 9.21 -10.98 14.45
C GLU A 126 9.38 -9.49 14.15
N ARG A 127 10.15 -9.13 13.12
CA ARG A 127 10.29 -7.72 12.70
C ARG A 127 8.96 -7.14 12.24
N LEU A 128 8.20 -7.90 11.43
CA LEU A 128 6.88 -7.48 10.96
C LEU A 128 5.88 -7.23 12.11
N LEU A 129 5.99 -7.97 13.22
CA LEU A 129 5.14 -7.81 14.40
C LEU A 129 5.62 -6.68 15.33
N LYS A 130 6.94 -6.46 15.44
CA LYS A 130 7.55 -5.43 16.30
C LYS A 130 7.35 -3.99 15.77
N GLU A 131 7.05 -3.82 14.48
CA GLU A 131 7.02 -2.51 13.83
C GLU A 131 5.72 -1.70 14.08
N GLY A 132 5.63 -1.08 15.25
CA GLY A 132 5.14 0.29 15.30
C GLY A 132 6.18 1.18 14.61
N LYS A 133 5.90 1.65 13.38
CA LYS A 133 6.86 2.34 12.49
C LYS A 133 7.54 3.60 13.03
N VAL A 134 7.08 4.08 14.18
CA VAL A 134 7.67 5.20 14.89
C VAL A 134 7.69 4.74 16.34
N SER A 135 8.86 4.49 16.93
CA SER A 135 8.90 4.37 18.38
C SER A 135 8.39 5.70 18.93
N ALA A 136 7.63 5.70 20.02
CA ALA A 136 7.16 6.96 20.62
C ALA A 136 8.34 7.90 20.99
N VAL A 137 9.56 7.37 21.01
CA VAL A 137 10.83 8.07 21.24
C VAL A 137 11.40 8.68 19.94
N ASP A 138 11.07 8.13 18.77
CA ASP A 138 11.47 8.61 17.43
C ASP A 138 10.49 9.64 16.84
N THR A 139 9.68 10.30 17.65
CA THR A 139 9.13 11.59 17.21
C THR A 139 10.29 12.56 17.12
N GLN A 140 10.94 12.60 15.95
CA GLN A 140 12.01 13.54 15.67
C GLN A 140 11.56 14.91 16.17
N ALA A 141 12.33 15.47 17.10
CA ALA A 141 12.05 16.77 17.65
C ALA A 141 11.86 17.75 16.48
N LEU A 142 10.88 18.65 16.61
CA LEU A 142 10.75 19.73 15.65
C LEU A 142 12.11 20.42 15.54
N PRO A 143 12.52 20.81 14.32
CA PRO A 143 13.73 21.60 14.17
C PRO A 143 13.62 22.82 15.09
N VAL A 144 14.72 23.13 15.79
CA VAL A 144 14.78 24.35 16.60
C VAL A 144 14.28 25.48 15.73
N PRO A 145 13.22 26.20 16.14
CA PRO A 145 12.76 27.32 15.37
C PRO A 145 13.97 28.23 15.15
N GLU A 146 14.37 28.43 13.90
CA GLU A 146 15.34 29.47 13.54
C GLU A 146 14.67 30.84 13.70
N VAL A 147 14.11 31.07 14.88
CA VAL A 147 13.78 32.37 15.42
C VAL A 147 15.14 33.00 15.72
N HIS A 148 15.74 33.50 14.65
CA HIS A 148 16.30 34.84 14.64
C HIS A 148 17.69 34.96 15.26
N LYS A 149 18.69 35.06 14.38
CA LYS A 149 19.74 36.04 14.68
C LYS A 149 19.17 37.47 14.74
N ARG A 150 18.07 37.80 14.03
CA ARG A 150 17.28 39.07 14.10
C ARG A 150 15.94 39.02 13.30
N GLY A 151 14.83 38.52 13.81
CA GLY A 151 13.49 38.66 13.19
C GLY A 151 13.21 37.92 11.86
N GLU A 152 14.23 37.59 11.06
CA GLU A 152 14.03 37.29 9.64
C GLU A 152 14.53 35.89 9.26
N PRO A 153 13.71 35.07 8.56
CA PRO A 153 14.20 33.84 7.95
C PRO A 153 15.27 34.15 6.90
N PRO A 154 16.24 33.24 6.65
CA PRO A 154 17.29 33.46 5.66
C PRO A 154 16.68 33.76 4.28
N LYS A 155 16.86 34.99 3.80
CA LYS A 155 16.30 35.44 2.52
C LYS A 155 16.89 34.63 1.37
N GLN A 156 16.05 33.84 0.71
CA GLN A 156 16.45 33.10 -0.49
C GLN A 156 16.69 34.08 -1.66
N ARG A 157 17.96 34.34 -1.98
CA ARG A 157 18.39 35.28 -3.05
C ARG A 157 18.41 34.66 -4.44
N ARG A 158 18.11 33.36 -4.57
CA ARG A 158 18.09 32.65 -5.86
C ARG A 158 16.82 32.98 -6.63
N GLY A 159 16.94 33.06 -7.95
CA GLY A 159 15.85 33.29 -8.89
C GLY A 159 15.91 32.33 -10.09
N GLY A 160 15.07 32.58 -11.09
CA GLY A 160 14.98 31.77 -12.31
C GLY A 160 13.79 30.81 -12.33
N VAL A 161 13.60 30.12 -13.47
CA VAL A 161 12.39 29.31 -13.75
C VAL A 161 12.20 28.16 -12.75
N LYS A 162 13.29 27.49 -12.34
CA LYS A 162 13.24 26.38 -11.38
C LYS A 162 12.80 26.86 -10.00
N GLU A 163 13.34 27.98 -9.54
CA GLU A 163 13.01 28.56 -8.24
C GLU A 163 11.58 29.13 -8.24
N TYR A 164 11.15 29.73 -9.37
CA TYR A 164 9.77 30.18 -9.54
C TYR A 164 8.77 29.02 -9.44
N LYS A 165 9.00 27.90 -10.16
CA LYS A 165 8.13 26.71 -10.09
C LYS A 165 8.12 26.07 -8.70
N LYS A 166 9.27 26.09 -8.00
CA LYS A 166 9.36 25.62 -6.62
C LYS A 166 8.47 26.46 -5.69
N ARG A 167 8.59 27.79 -5.73
CA ARG A 167 7.75 28.70 -4.93
C ARG A 167 6.26 28.59 -5.27
N GLU A 168 5.92 28.41 -6.54
CA GLU A 168 4.54 28.16 -6.99
C GLU A 168 3.99 26.84 -6.41
N SER A 169 4.80 25.78 -6.35
CA SER A 169 4.41 24.48 -5.79
C SER A 169 4.25 24.50 -4.26
N GLN A 170 5.10 25.25 -3.56
CA GLN A 170 5.07 25.41 -2.10
C GLN A 170 4.00 26.41 -1.62
N LYS A 171 3.31 27.09 -2.54
CA LYS A 171 2.36 28.19 -2.27
C LYS A 171 2.99 29.39 -1.55
N ASP A 172 4.31 29.54 -1.65
CA ASP A 172 5.06 30.65 -1.03
C ASP A 172 4.93 31.96 -1.84
N ALA A 173 4.64 31.85 -3.14
CA ALA A 173 4.45 32.99 -4.02
C ALA A 173 2.96 33.21 -4.30
N SER A 174 2.46 34.40 -3.99
CA SER A 174 1.08 34.78 -4.27
C SER A 174 0.81 34.91 -5.78
N GLY A 175 -0.28 34.28 -6.21
CA GLY A 175 -0.73 34.31 -7.60
C GLY A 175 -1.04 35.73 -8.09
N VAL A 176 -1.20 35.90 -9.41
CA VAL A 176 -1.58 37.22 -9.98
C VAL A 176 -2.95 37.66 -9.47
N LEU A 177 -3.92 36.73 -9.42
CA LEU A 177 -5.25 36.99 -8.86
C LEU A 177 -5.20 37.27 -7.36
N GLU A 178 -4.47 36.45 -6.60
CA GLU A 178 -4.35 36.59 -5.16
C GLU A 178 -3.70 37.93 -4.76
N ARG A 179 -2.68 38.39 -5.50
CA ARG A 179 -2.10 39.73 -5.35
C ARG A 179 -3.05 40.85 -5.74
N ALA A 180 -3.88 40.62 -6.75
CA ALA A 180 -4.88 41.59 -7.16
C ALA A 180 -5.98 41.71 -6.11
N PHE A 181 -6.43 40.61 -5.51
CA PHE A 181 -7.48 40.59 -4.48
C PHE A 181 -7.01 41.01 -3.10
N SER A 182 -5.72 40.84 -2.76
CA SER A 182 -5.19 41.21 -1.45
C SER A 182 -5.14 42.71 -1.17
N ARG A 183 -5.13 43.56 -2.21
CA ARG A 183 -5.25 45.01 -2.04
C ARG A 183 -6.70 45.35 -1.74
N ILE A 184 -7.00 46.21 -0.76
CA ILE A 184 -8.39 46.62 -0.46
C ILE A 184 -8.42 48.15 -0.41
N LYS A 185 -9.37 48.77 -1.13
CA LYS A 185 -9.62 50.21 -1.04
C LYS A 185 -10.51 50.47 0.17
N MET A 186 -10.12 51.40 1.03
CA MET A 186 -10.94 51.79 2.17
C MET A 186 -12.17 52.58 1.69
N GLY A 187 -13.34 52.31 2.28
CA GLY A 187 -14.58 53.04 1.99
C GLY A 187 -15.42 52.52 0.81
N VAL A 188 -15.01 51.44 0.15
CA VAL A 188 -15.83 50.74 -0.88
C VAL A 188 -16.06 49.31 -0.40
N SER A 189 -17.24 48.74 -0.63
CA SER A 189 -17.51 47.35 -0.25
C SER A 189 -16.59 46.38 -1.02
N GLU A 190 -16.18 45.30 -0.35
CA GLU A 190 -15.21 44.34 -0.92
C GLU A 190 -15.75 43.64 -2.17
N GLU A 191 -17.05 43.37 -2.22
CA GLU A 191 -17.72 42.71 -3.34
C GLU A 191 -17.66 43.54 -4.62
N LEU A 192 -18.01 44.83 -4.54
CA LEU A 192 -17.92 45.74 -5.67
C LEU A 192 -16.47 45.88 -6.17
N GLN A 193 -15.50 45.92 -5.26
CA GLN A 193 -14.08 45.96 -5.63
C GLN A 193 -13.61 44.68 -6.34
N ARG A 194 -14.14 43.52 -5.97
CA ARG A 194 -13.82 42.24 -6.64
C ARG A 194 -14.39 42.21 -8.05
N GLU A 195 -15.63 42.65 -8.22
CA GLU A 195 -16.29 42.73 -9.53
C GLU A 195 -15.55 43.70 -10.46
N GLU A 196 -15.21 44.90 -9.99
CA GLU A 196 -14.41 45.87 -10.74
C GLU A 196 -13.07 45.30 -11.20
N ARG A 197 -12.39 44.50 -10.36
CA ARG A 197 -11.11 43.88 -10.75
C ARG A 197 -11.28 42.76 -11.77
N LEU A 198 -12.34 41.97 -11.67
CA LEU A 198 -12.66 40.92 -12.64
C LEU A 198 -13.10 41.49 -14.00
N GLN A 199 -13.49 42.76 -14.08
CA GLN A 199 -13.72 43.45 -15.35
C GLN A 199 -12.42 43.69 -16.14
N SER A 200 -11.26 43.70 -15.49
CA SER A 200 -9.98 43.79 -16.19
C SER A 200 -9.70 42.53 -17.02
N ALA A 201 -9.38 42.71 -18.30
CA ALA A 201 -9.21 41.61 -19.24
C ALA A 201 -8.12 40.61 -18.81
N GLU A 202 -7.03 41.10 -18.21
CA GLU A 202 -5.92 40.28 -17.75
C GLU A 202 -6.29 39.38 -16.55
N LEU A 203 -7.02 39.93 -15.56
CA LEU A 203 -7.45 39.15 -14.39
C LEU A 203 -8.58 38.19 -14.78
N ARG A 204 -9.47 38.58 -15.70
CA ARG A 204 -10.49 37.69 -16.23
C ARG A 204 -9.90 36.48 -16.94
N ALA A 205 -8.89 36.67 -17.78
CA ALA A 205 -8.19 35.58 -18.46
C ALA A 205 -7.45 34.66 -17.48
N ALA A 206 -6.80 35.24 -16.46
CA ALA A 206 -6.15 34.46 -15.40
C ALA A 206 -7.16 33.65 -14.58
N PHE A 207 -8.34 34.23 -14.28
CA PHE A 207 -9.43 33.57 -13.55
C PHE A 207 -10.01 32.39 -14.32
N LEU A 208 -10.30 32.56 -15.61
CA LEU A 208 -10.78 31.47 -16.47
C LEU A 208 -9.76 30.34 -16.56
N LYS A 209 -8.47 30.66 -16.70
CA LYS A 209 -7.39 29.67 -16.73
C LYS A 209 -7.24 28.89 -15.42
N GLU A 210 -7.55 29.51 -14.28
CA GLU A 210 -7.59 28.80 -13.00
C GLU A 210 -8.80 27.88 -12.89
N GLN A 211 -9.98 28.30 -13.36
CA GLN A 211 -11.17 27.45 -13.40
C GLN A 211 -10.97 26.23 -14.31
N GLU A 212 -10.40 26.42 -15.51
CA GLU A 212 -10.06 25.31 -16.42
C GLU A 212 -9.11 24.30 -15.76
N LYS A 213 -8.05 24.78 -15.10
CA LYS A 213 -7.12 23.91 -14.35
C LYS A 213 -7.79 23.17 -13.20
N GLN A 214 -8.78 23.77 -12.54
CA GLN A 214 -9.55 23.11 -11.48
C GLN A 214 -10.42 22.00 -12.06
N LEU A 215 -11.15 22.27 -13.14
CA LEU A 215 -11.97 21.29 -13.85
C LEU A 215 -11.13 20.11 -14.37
N GLU A 216 -9.94 20.37 -14.92
CA GLU A 216 -9.00 19.32 -15.32
C GLU A 216 -8.51 18.45 -14.15
N ARG A 217 -8.32 19.04 -12.96
CA ARG A 217 -7.94 18.28 -11.76
C ARG A 217 -9.10 17.43 -11.24
N GLU A 218 -10.32 17.93 -11.32
CA GLU A 218 -11.52 17.21 -10.92
C GLU A 218 -11.84 16.05 -11.87
N SER A 219 -11.70 16.24 -13.19
CA SER A 219 -11.89 15.16 -14.17
C SER A 219 -10.87 14.02 -13.98
N ARG A 220 -9.60 14.35 -13.70
CA ARG A 220 -8.55 13.37 -13.40
C ARG A 220 -8.78 12.60 -12.10
N LYS A 221 -9.42 13.20 -11.09
CA LYS A 221 -9.75 12.51 -9.83
C LYS A 221 -10.88 11.50 -10.02
N ARG A 222 -11.89 11.83 -10.83
CA ARG A 222 -13.06 10.95 -11.10
C ARG A 222 -12.70 9.70 -11.90
N GLN A 223 -11.66 9.74 -12.73
CA GLN A 223 -11.22 8.56 -13.49
C GLN A 223 -10.63 7.44 -12.63
N ARG A 224 -10.10 7.73 -11.43
CA ARG A 224 -9.53 6.71 -10.54
C ARG A 224 -10.57 5.91 -9.76
N THR A 225 -11.80 6.40 -9.62
CA THR A 225 -12.87 5.71 -8.88
C THR A 225 -13.74 4.84 -9.77
N ASN A 226 -13.79 5.10 -11.08
CA ASN A 226 -14.69 4.37 -11.99
C ASN A 226 -14.15 3.04 -12.54
N GLN A 227 -12.88 2.69 -12.30
CA GLN A 227 -12.34 1.38 -12.73
C GLN A 227 -12.48 0.26 -11.68
N ASN A 228 -12.91 0.57 -10.45
CA ASN A 228 -13.08 -0.42 -9.39
C ASN A 228 -14.55 -0.65 -8.97
N ASN A 229 -15.52 -0.11 -9.72
CA ASN A 229 -16.95 -0.15 -9.38
C ASN A 229 -17.81 -0.70 -10.54
N SER A 230 -17.26 -1.59 -11.37
CA SER A 230 -18.02 -2.21 -12.47
C SER A 230 -18.81 -3.46 -12.07
N ASP A 231 -18.82 -3.84 -10.79
CA ASP A 231 -19.47 -5.08 -10.32
C ASP A 231 -20.60 -4.81 -9.29
N ASP A 232 -21.25 -3.65 -9.36
CA ASP A 232 -22.47 -3.38 -8.58
C ASP A 232 -23.71 -3.75 -9.40
N GLU A 233 -23.98 -5.06 -9.54
CA GLU A 233 -25.18 -5.64 -10.20
C GLU A 233 -26.52 -5.32 -9.47
N TYR A 234 -26.55 -4.37 -8.52
CA TYR A 234 -27.72 -4.06 -7.68
C TYR A 234 -28.18 -2.60 -7.74
N GLY A 235 -27.66 -1.79 -8.67
CA GLY A 235 -28.07 -0.39 -8.85
C GLY A 235 -29.52 -0.18 -9.31
N ASP A 236 -30.13 -1.20 -9.93
CA ASP A 236 -31.46 -1.09 -10.55
C ASP A 236 -32.63 -1.40 -9.58
N LEU A 237 -32.35 -1.78 -8.33
CA LEU A 237 -33.38 -2.20 -7.37
C LEU A 237 -33.91 -1.08 -6.45
N PHE A 238 -33.41 0.16 -6.58
CA PHE A 238 -33.92 1.31 -5.82
C PHE A 238 -34.89 2.22 -6.61
N GLY A 239 -35.37 1.75 -7.77
CA GLY A 239 -36.30 2.50 -8.63
C GLY A 239 -37.76 2.03 -8.63
N ILE A 240 -38.14 1.04 -7.82
CA ILE A 240 -39.52 0.53 -7.79
C ILE A 240 -40.19 0.96 -6.48
N THR A 241 -40.87 2.10 -6.54
CA THR A 241 -41.95 2.45 -5.61
C THR A 241 -43.28 2.40 -6.35
N LEU A 242 -44.23 1.71 -5.72
CA LEU A 242 -45.61 1.35 -6.11
C LEU A 242 -45.77 0.10 -6.97
#